data_AF-A0ABF7R071-F1
#
_entry.id   AF-A0ABF7R071-F1
#
_cell.length_a   1.000
_cell.length_b   1.000
_cell.length_c   1.000
_cell.angle_alpha   90.00
_cell.angle_beta   90.00
_cell.angle_gamma   90.00
#
_symmetry.space_group_name_H-M   'P 1'
#
loop_
_entity.id
_entity.type
_entity.pdbx_description
1 polymer ?
#
loop_
_entity_poly.entity_id
_entity_poly.type
_entity_poly.pdbx_seq_one_letter_code
_entity_poly.pdbx_strand_id
1 'polypeptide(L)'
;MCVRASRSKLLCIYISRKVTITVKILYNNYIRSVFMGLSQPVVTQQMVIAELTKAGIKRDIAIDLSYRYYKNELTYKDIEFLKENFDIKLEKVEATLQTKIQRVETNLKSDIRDLDNKINTVENNLNTKIDTKFNDLDNKIDNVRSELKSDIKDLDTKIDVNKMELKSTLRLHGWMFGTLITLNIGIFLALMSLLVK
;
A
#
# COMPACT_ATOMS: atom_id res chain seq x y z
N MET A 1 16.67 52.19 -64.30
CA MET A 1 15.71 52.21 -63.16
C MET A 1 15.98 51.14 -62.08
N CYS A 2 16.75 50.07 -62.34
CA CYS A 2 16.97 48.97 -61.38
C CYS A 2 17.89 49.31 -60.17
N VAL A 3 18.88 50.21 -60.34
CA VAL A 3 19.83 50.58 -59.26
C VAL A 3 19.16 51.37 -58.11
N ARG A 4 18.10 52.13 -58.39
CA ARG A 4 17.35 52.92 -57.39
C ARG A 4 16.50 52.03 -56.46
N ALA A 5 15.91 50.96 -57.01
CA ALA A 5 15.12 49.99 -56.26
C ALA A 5 15.98 49.09 -55.34
N SER A 6 17.17 48.69 -55.80
CA SER A 6 18.11 47.88 -55.00
C SER A 6 18.72 48.67 -53.83
N ARG A 7 19.09 49.95 -54.06
CA ARG A 7 19.54 50.86 -52.99
C ARG A 7 18.45 51.12 -51.94
N SER A 8 17.18 51.25 -52.34
CA SER A 8 16.04 51.43 -51.43
C SER A 8 15.81 50.21 -50.53
N LYS A 9 15.90 48.98 -51.05
CA LYS A 9 15.78 47.74 -50.24
C LYS A 9 16.93 47.58 -49.23
N LEU A 10 18.17 47.84 -49.66
CA LEU A 10 19.35 47.82 -48.76
C LEU A 10 19.24 48.88 -47.65
N LEU A 11 18.73 50.07 -47.98
CA LEU A 11 18.50 51.13 -47.00
C LEU A 11 17.40 50.74 -45.99
N CYS A 12 16.31 50.12 -46.43
CA CYS A 12 15.27 49.58 -45.55
C CYS A 12 15.81 48.50 -44.60
N ILE A 13 16.61 47.55 -45.11
CA ILE A 13 17.22 46.50 -44.27
C ILE A 13 18.19 47.10 -43.25
N TYR A 14 18.99 48.09 -43.66
CA TYR A 14 19.93 48.79 -42.78
C TYR A 14 19.20 49.56 -41.67
N ILE A 15 18.12 50.28 -42.01
CA ILE A 15 17.29 51.00 -41.05
C ILE A 15 16.60 50.00 -40.09
N SER A 16 15.97 48.93 -40.60
CA SER A 16 15.34 47.90 -39.75
C SER A 16 16.34 47.22 -38.81
N ARG A 17 17.57 46.93 -39.25
CA ARG A 17 18.62 46.36 -38.39
C ARG A 17 19.08 47.35 -37.33
N LYS A 18 19.35 48.61 -37.69
CA LYS A 18 19.76 49.64 -36.73
C LYS A 18 18.69 49.89 -35.67
N VAL A 19 17.43 50.04 -36.08
CA VAL A 19 16.29 50.24 -35.17
C VAL A 19 16.14 49.06 -34.22
N THR A 20 16.19 47.82 -34.73
CA THR A 20 16.10 46.61 -33.90
C THR A 20 17.24 46.54 -32.88
N ILE A 21 18.48 46.88 -33.26
CA ILE A 21 19.64 46.86 -32.35
C ILE A 21 19.49 47.95 -31.27
N THR A 22 19.13 49.18 -31.65
CA THR A 22 18.98 50.30 -30.70
C THR A 22 17.84 50.07 -29.71
N VAL A 23 16.70 49.55 -30.18
CA VAL A 23 15.56 49.20 -29.31
C VAL A 23 15.92 48.06 -28.35
N LYS A 24 16.69 47.07 -28.81
CA LYS A 24 17.16 45.95 -27.98
C LYS A 24 18.16 46.39 -26.91
N ILE A 25 18.99 47.40 -27.19
CA ILE A 25 19.90 48.02 -26.20
C ILE A 25 19.11 48.79 -25.13
N LEU A 26 18.09 49.56 -25.53
CA LEU A 26 17.21 50.26 -24.60
C LEU A 26 16.42 49.28 -23.71
N TYR A 27 15.90 48.20 -24.29
CA TYR A 27 15.21 47.14 -23.55
C TYR A 27 16.15 46.41 -22.59
N ASN A 28 17.36 46.05 -23.01
CA ASN A 28 18.35 45.41 -22.12
C ASN A 28 18.80 46.33 -20.97
N ASN A 29 18.95 47.63 -21.21
CA ASN A 29 19.24 48.59 -20.14
C ASN A 29 18.07 48.73 -19.15
N TYR A 30 16.83 48.69 -19.64
CA TYR A 30 15.63 48.67 -18.80
C TYR A 30 15.56 47.39 -17.95
N ILE A 31 15.69 46.21 -18.56
CA ILE A 31 15.70 44.92 -17.84
C ILE A 31 16.83 44.84 -16.81
N ARG A 32 18.02 45.38 -17.14
CA ARG A 32 19.16 45.45 -16.22
C ARG A 32 18.86 46.32 -14.99
N SER A 33 18.13 47.43 -15.15
CA SER A 33 17.71 48.28 -14.03
C SER A 33 16.66 47.63 -13.12
N VAL A 34 15.72 46.87 -13.72
CA VAL A 34 14.70 46.08 -12.99
C VAL A 34 15.34 44.99 -12.14
N PHE A 35 16.38 44.32 -12.64
CA PHE A 35 17.11 43.28 -11.91
C PHE A 35 17.99 43.84 -10.77
N MET A 36 18.36 45.13 -10.83
CA MET A 36 19.23 45.82 -9.86
C MET A 36 18.45 46.58 -8.77
N GLY A 37 17.12 46.55 -8.75
CA GLY A 37 16.29 47.15 -7.69
C GLY A 37 16.28 48.69 -7.66
N LEU A 38 16.67 49.36 -8.75
CA LEU A 38 16.65 50.82 -8.87
C LEU A 38 15.26 51.32 -9.30
N SER A 39 14.87 52.53 -8.87
CA SER A 39 13.62 53.18 -9.31
C SER A 39 13.53 53.20 -10.83
N GLN A 40 12.41 52.73 -11.38
CA GLN A 40 12.27 52.43 -12.81
C GLN A 40 12.56 53.67 -13.67
N PRO A 41 13.58 53.66 -14.55
CA PRO A 41 13.74 54.71 -15.53
C PRO A 41 12.62 54.58 -16.56
N VAL A 42 11.64 55.47 -16.51
CA VAL A 42 10.60 55.57 -17.55
C VAL A 42 11.30 55.96 -18.85
N VAL A 43 11.36 55.04 -19.81
CA VAL A 43 11.96 55.29 -21.12
C VAL A 43 11.09 56.33 -21.85
N THR A 44 11.52 57.59 -21.86
CA THR A 44 10.76 58.67 -22.51
C THR A 44 10.96 58.66 -24.02
N GLN A 45 9.98 59.19 -24.78
CA GLN A 45 10.11 59.35 -26.23
C GLN A 45 11.38 60.13 -26.63
N GLN A 46 11.77 61.15 -25.85
CA GLN A 46 12.98 61.93 -26.11
C GLN A 46 14.27 61.11 -25.95
N MET A 47 14.34 60.20 -24.99
CA MET A 47 15.49 59.29 -24.84
C MET A 47 15.64 58.37 -26.06
N VAL A 48 14.51 57.84 -26.55
CA VAL A 48 14.49 56.99 -27.76
C VAL A 48 14.91 57.81 -28.99
N ILE A 49 14.39 59.03 -29.15
CA ILE A 49 14.77 59.93 -30.25
C ILE A 49 16.26 60.26 -30.20
N ALA A 50 16.81 60.56 -29.02
CA ALA A 50 18.21 60.90 -28.85
C ALA A 50 19.13 59.72 -29.25
N GLU A 51 18.81 58.50 -28.82
CA GLU A 51 19.59 57.30 -29.17
C GLU A 51 19.46 56.93 -30.65
N LEU A 52 18.26 57.04 -31.24
CA LEU A 52 18.07 56.82 -32.68
C LEU A 52 18.82 57.88 -33.51
N THR A 53 18.83 59.14 -33.05
CA THR A 53 19.58 60.23 -33.71
C THR A 53 21.10 60.01 -33.60
N LYS A 54 21.60 59.60 -32.42
CA LYS A 54 23.02 59.19 -32.24
C LYS A 54 23.40 58.01 -33.13
N ALA A 55 22.48 57.08 -33.36
CA ALA A 55 22.66 55.99 -34.30
C ALA A 55 22.63 56.43 -35.77
N GLY A 56 22.52 57.73 -36.08
CA GLY A 56 22.54 58.28 -37.42
C GLY A 56 21.22 58.15 -38.19
N ILE A 57 20.10 57.94 -37.48
CA ILE A 57 18.75 57.98 -38.07
C ILE A 57 18.29 59.44 -38.12
N LYS A 58 17.67 59.86 -39.23
CA LYS A 58 17.14 61.22 -39.34
C LYS A 58 16.06 61.47 -38.28
N ARG A 59 16.01 62.70 -37.76
CA ARG A 59 15.18 63.06 -36.60
C ARG A 59 13.68 62.85 -36.82
N ASP A 60 13.19 63.12 -38.02
CA ASP A 60 11.81 62.85 -38.47
C ASP A 60 11.46 61.35 -38.38
N ILE A 61 12.33 60.49 -38.89
CA ILE A 61 12.17 59.03 -38.82
C ILE A 61 12.32 58.54 -37.37
N ALA A 62 13.23 59.13 -36.59
CA ALA A 62 13.39 58.80 -35.18
C ALA A 62 12.15 59.15 -34.34
N ILE A 63 11.48 60.28 -34.64
CA ILE A 63 10.22 60.68 -34.01
C ILE A 63 9.11 59.66 -34.33
N ASP A 64 8.91 59.34 -35.61
CA ASP A 64 7.90 58.36 -36.05
C ASP A 64 8.13 56.97 -35.40
N LEU A 65 9.37 56.49 -35.42
CA LEU A 65 9.73 55.21 -34.79
C LEU A 65 9.56 55.23 -33.28
N SER A 66 9.92 56.34 -32.61
CA SER A 66 9.70 56.49 -31.16
C SER A 66 8.21 56.50 -30.84
N TYR A 67 7.39 57.12 -31.69
CA TYR A 67 5.94 57.16 -31.53
C TYR A 67 5.35 55.76 -31.68
N ARG A 68 5.73 55.02 -32.72
CA ARG A 68 5.31 53.63 -32.95
C ARG A 68 5.79 52.66 -31.87
N TYR A 69 7.00 52.86 -31.32
CA TYR A 69 7.50 52.07 -30.20
C TYR A 69 6.72 52.35 -28.91
N TYR A 70 6.40 53.63 -28.64
CA TYR A 70 5.61 54.04 -27.48
C TYR A 70 4.12 53.70 -27.62
N LYS A 71 3.64 53.57 -28.86
CA LYS A 71 2.29 53.18 -29.24
C LYS A 71 2.22 51.73 -29.72
N ASN A 72 3.22 50.90 -29.46
CA ASN A 72 3.14 49.46 -29.73
C ASN A 72 2.26 48.89 -28.59
N GLU A 73 0.97 48.74 -28.88
CA GLU A 73 -0.12 48.58 -27.91
C GLU A 73 -0.18 47.19 -27.26
N LEU A 74 0.82 46.85 -26.44
CA LEU A 74 0.53 46.05 -25.25
C LEU A 74 0.54 47.01 -24.08
N THR A 75 -0.65 47.52 -23.73
CA THR A 75 -0.78 48.44 -22.61
C THR A 75 -0.61 47.66 -21.31
N TYR A 76 -0.24 48.36 -20.23
CA TYR A 76 -0.20 47.76 -18.89
C TYR A 76 -1.50 47.01 -18.55
N LYS A 77 -2.65 47.54 -19.00
CA LYS A 77 -3.97 46.94 -18.83
C LYS A 77 -4.13 45.59 -19.52
N ASP A 78 -3.56 45.42 -20.71
CA ASP A 78 -3.61 44.15 -21.44
C ASP A 78 -2.79 43.06 -20.73
N ILE A 79 -1.63 43.44 -20.18
CA ILE A 79 -0.78 42.54 -19.40
C ILE A 79 -1.45 42.17 -18.08
N GLU A 80 -2.05 43.15 -17.40
CA GLU A 80 -2.81 42.96 -16.16
C GLU A 80 -4.00 42.02 -16.38
N PHE A 81 -4.80 42.25 -17.43
CA PHE A 81 -5.92 41.37 -17.81
C PHE A 81 -5.46 39.94 -18.11
N LEU A 82 -4.35 39.76 -18.84
CA LEU A 82 -3.81 38.44 -19.11
C LEU A 82 -3.37 37.75 -17.81
N LYS A 83 -2.69 38.48 -16.93
CA LYS A 83 -2.27 37.97 -15.62
C LYS A 83 -3.48 37.50 -14.79
N GLU A 84 -4.50 38.33 -14.64
CA GLU A 84 -5.72 37.97 -13.91
C GLU A 84 -6.41 36.74 -14.51
N ASN A 85 -6.51 36.67 -15.84
CA ASN A 85 -7.11 35.51 -16.52
C ASN A 85 -6.31 34.22 -16.30
N PHE A 86 -4.97 34.30 -16.29
CA PHE A 86 -4.12 33.16 -15.97
C PHE A 86 -4.25 32.73 -14.51
N ASP A 87 -4.26 33.68 -13.58
CA ASP A 87 -4.41 33.42 -12.14
C ASP A 87 -5.77 32.72 -11.86
N ILE A 88 -6.87 33.24 -12.42
CA ILE A 88 -8.21 32.61 -12.31
C ILE A 88 -8.22 31.19 -12.87
N LYS A 89 -7.59 30.96 -14.04
CA LYS A 89 -7.51 29.62 -14.63
C LYS A 89 -6.68 28.67 -13.77
N LEU A 90 -5.60 29.15 -13.17
CA LEU A 90 -4.74 28.38 -12.29
C LEU A 90 -5.50 27.97 -11.02
N GLU A 91 -6.18 28.91 -10.37
CA GLU A 91 -7.02 28.66 -9.19
C GLU A 91 -8.11 27.62 -9.49
N LYS A 92 -8.78 27.73 -10.65
CA LYS A 92 -9.82 26.77 -11.06
C LYS A 92 -9.25 25.36 -11.27
N VAL A 93 -8.06 25.25 -11.84
CA VAL A 93 -7.37 23.97 -12.03
C VAL A 93 -7.00 23.37 -10.67
N GLU A 94 -6.43 24.18 -9.77
CA GLU A 94 -6.04 23.75 -8.43
C GLU A 94 -7.26 23.26 -7.63
N ALA A 95 -8.34 24.02 -7.59
CA ALA A 95 -9.58 23.63 -6.90
C ALA A 95 -10.18 22.33 -7.47
N THR A 96 -10.13 22.15 -8.80
CA THR A 96 -10.61 20.93 -9.46
C THR A 96 -9.75 19.73 -9.08
N LEU A 97 -8.43 19.89 -9.06
CA LEU A 97 -7.50 18.82 -8.67
C LEU A 97 -7.66 18.46 -7.19
N GLN A 98 -7.75 19.44 -6.30
CA GLN A 98 -7.96 19.22 -4.87
C GLN A 98 -9.27 18.45 -4.62
N THR A 99 -10.35 18.82 -5.30
CA THR A 99 -11.65 18.11 -5.21
C THR A 99 -11.53 16.66 -5.69
N LYS A 100 -10.81 16.41 -6.79
CA LYS A 100 -10.60 15.06 -7.31
C LYS A 100 -9.75 14.21 -6.37
N ILE A 101 -8.69 14.78 -5.80
CA ILE A 101 -7.83 14.12 -4.80
C ILE A 101 -8.66 13.72 -3.58
N GLN A 102 -9.42 14.66 -3.00
CA GLN A 102 -10.30 14.39 -1.87
C GLN A 102 -11.33 13.30 -2.17
N ARG A 103 -11.89 13.27 -3.39
CA ARG A 103 -12.81 12.21 -3.81
C ARG A 103 -12.12 10.84 -3.89
N VAL A 104 -10.90 10.78 -4.43
CA VAL A 104 -10.13 9.54 -4.49
C VAL A 104 -9.77 9.07 -3.08
N GLU A 105 -9.30 9.96 -2.21
CA GLU A 105 -8.97 9.64 -0.82
C GLU A 105 -10.17 9.10 -0.03
N THR A 106 -11.33 9.74 -0.18
CA THR A 106 -12.57 9.29 0.49
C THR A 106 -13.04 7.94 -0.02
N ASN A 107 -12.99 7.70 -1.34
CA ASN A 107 -13.32 6.40 -1.92
C ASN A 107 -12.37 5.30 -1.43
N LEU A 108 -11.05 5.54 -1.49
CA LEU A 108 -10.05 4.56 -1.03
C LEU A 108 -10.20 4.25 0.46
N LYS A 109 -10.50 5.26 1.28
CA LYS A 109 -10.78 5.06 2.71
C LYS A 109 -12.03 4.20 2.95
N SER A 110 -13.06 4.36 2.12
CA SER A 110 -14.26 3.52 2.15
C SER A 110 -13.93 2.08 1.75
N ASP A 111 -13.19 1.89 0.65
CA ASP A 111 -12.79 0.57 0.16
C ASP A 111 -11.94 -0.19 1.19
N ILE A 112 -10.99 0.50 1.85
CA ILE A 112 -10.18 -0.06 2.93
C ILE A 112 -11.08 -0.52 4.09
N ARG A 113 -12.04 0.32 4.52
CA ARG A 113 -12.97 -0.04 5.60
C ARG A 113 -13.84 -1.25 5.25
N ASP A 114 -14.28 -1.35 3.99
CA ASP A 114 -15.06 -2.49 3.52
C ASP A 114 -14.22 -3.77 3.46
N LEU A 115 -12.95 -3.66 3.09
CA LEU A 115 -12.01 -4.78 3.15
C LEU A 115 -11.73 -5.22 4.58
N ASP A 116 -11.51 -4.30 5.52
CA ASP A 116 -11.34 -4.61 6.95
C ASP A 116 -12.56 -5.36 7.50
N ASN A 117 -13.77 -4.91 7.16
CA ASN A 117 -15.00 -5.60 7.56
C ASN A 117 -15.10 -7.02 6.99
N LYS A 118 -14.70 -7.22 5.72
CA LYS A 118 -14.66 -8.54 5.10
C LYS A 118 -13.62 -9.44 5.75
N ILE A 119 -12.43 -8.92 6.07
CA ILE A 119 -11.37 -9.64 6.76
C ILE A 119 -11.85 -10.09 8.15
N ASN A 120 -12.40 -9.17 8.95
CA ASN A 120 -12.95 -9.48 10.27
C ASN A 120 -14.03 -10.57 10.21
N THR A 121 -14.89 -10.53 9.18
CA THR A 121 -15.93 -11.55 8.98
C THR A 121 -15.33 -12.92 8.67
N VAL A 122 -14.32 -12.98 7.79
CA VAL A 122 -13.62 -14.23 7.47
C VAL A 122 -12.89 -14.78 8.69
N GLU A 123 -12.20 -13.93 9.44
CA GLU A 123 -11.48 -14.31 10.66
C GLU A 123 -12.41 -14.93 11.71
N ASN A 124 -13.54 -14.26 12.01
CA ASN A 124 -14.54 -14.78 12.95
C ASN A 124 -15.13 -16.13 12.51
N ASN A 125 -15.40 -16.27 11.20
CA ASN A 125 -15.91 -17.53 10.65
C ASN A 125 -14.88 -18.66 10.74
N LEU A 126 -13.59 -18.36 10.53
CA LEU A 126 -12.51 -19.34 10.67
C LEU A 126 -12.33 -19.75 12.14
N ASN A 127 -12.29 -18.80 13.07
CA ASN A 127 -12.21 -19.08 14.50
C ASN A 127 -13.35 -19.99 14.95
N THR A 128 -14.60 -19.65 14.58
CA THR A 128 -15.77 -20.48 14.91
C THR A 128 -15.66 -21.91 14.35
N LYS A 129 -15.18 -22.07 13.11
CA LYS A 129 -14.99 -23.39 12.50
C LYS A 129 -13.89 -24.19 13.19
N ILE A 130 -12.81 -23.54 13.58
CA ILE A 130 -11.69 -24.14 14.31
C ILE A 130 -12.17 -24.63 15.67
N ASP A 131 -12.84 -23.77 16.44
CA ASP A 131 -13.38 -24.12 17.77
C ASP A 131 -14.36 -25.29 17.70
N THR A 132 -15.26 -25.27 16.70
CA THR A 132 -16.19 -26.38 16.46
C THR A 132 -15.44 -27.68 16.18
N LYS A 133 -14.36 -27.64 15.39
CA LYS A 133 -13.57 -28.84 15.07
C LYS A 133 -12.75 -29.35 16.25
N PHE A 134 -12.24 -28.48 17.11
CA PHE A 134 -11.61 -28.88 18.36
C PHE A 134 -12.62 -29.57 19.29
N ASN A 135 -13.79 -28.98 19.49
CA ASN A 135 -14.84 -29.60 20.30
C ASN A 135 -15.31 -30.96 19.74
N ASP A 136 -15.46 -31.08 18.42
CA ASP A 136 -15.77 -32.36 17.76
C ASP A 136 -14.69 -33.43 18.04
N LEU A 137 -13.40 -33.04 18.04
CA LEU A 137 -12.28 -33.94 18.31
C LEU A 137 -12.21 -34.33 19.78
N ASP A 138 -12.37 -33.38 20.71
CA ASP A 138 -12.41 -33.65 22.14
C ASP A 138 -13.52 -34.64 22.49
N ASN A 139 -14.73 -34.44 21.94
CA ASN A 139 -15.84 -35.37 22.12
C ASN A 139 -15.52 -36.79 21.59
N LYS A 140 -14.85 -36.89 20.44
CA LYS A 140 -14.42 -38.20 19.90
C LYS A 140 -13.38 -38.88 20.79
N ILE A 141 -12.42 -38.11 21.31
CA ILE A 141 -11.40 -38.61 22.23
C ILE A 141 -12.05 -39.12 23.52
N ASP A 142 -12.99 -38.36 24.08
CA ASP A 142 -13.71 -38.74 25.29
C ASP A 142 -14.55 -40.02 25.09
N ASN A 143 -15.22 -40.14 23.94
CA ASN A 143 -15.96 -41.36 23.59
C ASN A 143 -15.03 -42.59 23.52
N VAL A 144 -13.92 -42.49 22.77
CA VAL A 144 -12.93 -43.58 22.66
C VAL A 144 -12.35 -43.93 24.04
N ARG A 145 -12.06 -42.92 24.87
CA ARG A 145 -11.56 -43.14 26.24
C ARG A 145 -12.58 -43.87 27.11
N SER A 146 -13.86 -43.52 26.97
CA SER A 146 -14.97 -44.18 27.69
C SER A 146 -15.12 -45.64 27.28
N GLU A 147 -15.11 -45.91 25.97
CA GLU A 147 -15.17 -47.26 25.39
C GLU A 147 -14.00 -48.12 25.88
N LEU A 148 -12.76 -47.63 25.77
CA LEU A 148 -11.57 -48.34 26.25
C LEU A 148 -11.63 -48.61 27.76
N LYS A 149 -12.13 -47.67 28.56
CA LYS A 149 -12.31 -47.87 30.01
C LYS A 149 -13.34 -48.96 30.31
N SER A 150 -14.40 -49.04 29.51
CA SER A 150 -15.40 -50.11 29.62
C SER A 150 -14.81 -51.47 29.26
N ASP A 151 -14.07 -51.55 28.15
CA ASP A 151 -13.43 -52.78 27.68
C ASP A 151 -12.41 -53.31 28.71
N ILE A 152 -11.60 -52.42 29.29
CA ILE A 152 -10.66 -52.77 30.36
C ILE A 152 -11.40 -53.36 31.56
N LYS A 153 -12.52 -52.75 31.97
CA LYS A 153 -13.33 -53.23 33.11
C LYS A 153 -13.95 -54.61 32.84
N ASP A 154 -14.42 -54.85 31.61
CA ASP A 154 -14.95 -56.16 31.21
C ASP A 154 -13.85 -57.23 31.23
N LEU A 155 -12.66 -56.91 30.74
CA LEU A 155 -11.49 -57.78 30.80
C LEU A 155 -11.07 -58.09 32.24
N ASP A 156 -10.98 -57.09 33.11
CA ASP A 156 -10.67 -57.29 34.53
C ASP A 156 -11.67 -58.25 35.19
N THR A 157 -12.96 -58.08 34.89
CA THR A 157 -14.03 -58.95 35.41
C THR A 157 -13.86 -60.39 34.92
N LYS A 158 -13.57 -60.60 33.63
CA LYS A 158 -13.32 -61.94 33.06
C LYS A 158 -12.08 -62.60 33.66
N ILE A 159 -11.00 -61.83 33.87
CA ILE A 159 -9.77 -62.32 34.51
C ILE A 159 -10.07 -62.77 35.95
N ASP A 160 -10.83 -61.99 36.72
CA ASP A 160 -11.19 -62.34 38.09
C ASP A 160 -12.05 -63.62 38.16
N VAL A 161 -13.02 -63.77 37.26
CA VAL A 161 -13.82 -65.00 37.15
C VAL A 161 -12.93 -66.21 36.85
N ASN A 162 -12.10 -66.14 35.81
CA ASN A 162 -11.19 -67.24 35.45
C ASN A 162 -10.22 -67.59 36.59
N LYS A 163 -9.72 -66.58 37.32
CA LYS A 163 -8.86 -66.77 38.49
C LYS A 163 -9.59 -67.49 39.63
N MET A 164 -10.86 -67.16 39.88
CA MET A 164 -11.68 -67.86 40.87
C MET A 164 -11.92 -69.32 40.47
N GLU A 165 -12.29 -69.58 39.22
CA GLU A 165 -12.54 -70.91 38.69
C GLU A 165 -11.29 -71.81 38.77
N LEU A 166 -10.13 -71.27 38.37
CA LEU A 166 -8.85 -71.97 38.48
C LEU A 166 -8.51 -72.27 39.95
N LYS A 167 -8.69 -71.29 40.85
CA LYS A 167 -8.43 -71.47 42.29
C LYS A 167 -9.35 -72.53 42.89
N SER A 168 -10.64 -72.57 42.53
CA SER A 168 -11.55 -73.63 43.00
C SER A 168 -11.14 -75.01 42.47
N THR A 169 -10.76 -75.08 41.20
CA THR A 169 -10.33 -76.34 40.55
C THR A 169 -9.06 -76.87 41.21
N LEU A 170 -8.07 -76.02 41.44
CA LEU A 170 -6.83 -76.39 42.14
C LEU A 170 -7.08 -76.83 43.58
N ARG A 171 -7.99 -76.16 44.31
CA ARG A 171 -8.37 -76.58 45.67
C ARG A 171 -9.00 -77.98 45.67
N LEU A 172 -9.87 -78.26 44.72
CA LEU A 172 -10.53 -79.56 44.58
C LEU A 172 -9.51 -80.66 44.24
N HIS A 173 -8.61 -80.41 43.28
CA HIS A 173 -7.53 -81.36 42.96
C HIS A 173 -6.59 -81.56 44.14
N GLY A 174 -6.20 -80.50 44.86
CA GLY A 174 -5.39 -80.59 46.07
C GLY A 174 -6.05 -81.46 47.15
N TRP A 175 -7.36 -81.30 47.35
CA TRP A 175 -8.15 -82.16 48.24
C TRP A 175 -8.16 -83.62 47.79
N MET A 176 -8.43 -83.87 46.50
CA MET A 176 -8.43 -85.23 45.94
C MET A 176 -7.06 -85.90 46.10
N PHE A 177 -5.96 -85.21 45.76
CA PHE A 177 -4.62 -85.74 45.95
C PHE A 177 -4.31 -86.04 47.43
N GLY A 178 -4.77 -85.22 48.37
CA GLY A 178 -4.65 -85.50 49.80
C GLY A 178 -5.34 -86.82 50.20
N THR A 179 -6.56 -87.07 49.74
CA THR A 179 -7.27 -88.34 49.98
C THR A 179 -6.59 -89.52 49.30
N LEU A 180 -6.07 -89.34 48.08
CA LEU A 180 -5.36 -90.38 47.34
C LEU A 180 -4.04 -90.76 48.05
N ILE A 181 -3.25 -89.78 48.48
CA ILE A 181 -1.99 -90.01 49.21
C ILE A 181 -2.26 -90.76 50.52
N THR A 182 -3.23 -90.30 51.32
CA THR A 182 -3.56 -90.93 52.61
C THR A 182 -4.05 -92.37 52.45
N LEU A 183 -4.88 -92.65 51.44
CA LEU A 183 -5.31 -94.01 51.11
C LEU A 183 -4.13 -94.92 50.73
N ASN A 184 -3.24 -94.45 49.85
CA ASN A 184 -2.06 -95.22 49.42
C ASN A 184 -1.12 -95.54 50.59
N ILE A 185 -0.85 -94.56 51.47
CA ILE A 185 -0.03 -94.77 52.68
C ILE A 185 -0.69 -95.78 53.61
N GLY A 186 -2.01 -95.68 53.82
CA GLY A 186 -2.77 -96.61 54.67
C GLY A 186 -2.71 -98.06 54.18
N ILE A 187 -2.89 -98.28 52.87
CA ILE A 187 -2.78 -99.61 52.26
C ILE A 187 -1.36 -100.17 52.42
N PHE A 188 -0.33 -99.36 52.17
CA PHE A 188 1.07 -99.77 52.32
C PHE A 188 1.39 -100.21 53.75
N LEU A 189 0.98 -99.45 54.77
CA LEU A 189 1.17 -99.80 56.18
C LEU A 189 0.44 -101.09 56.55
N ALA A 190 -0.80 -101.27 56.07
CA ALA A 190 -1.57 -102.50 56.29
C ALA A 190 -0.88 -103.73 55.69
N LEU A 191 -0.35 -103.62 54.47
CA LEU A 191 0.41 -104.70 53.83
C LEU A 191 1.71 -105.03 54.57
N MET A 192 2.46 -104.03 55.03
CA MET A 192 3.66 -104.25 55.86
C MET A 192 3.32 -104.98 57.17
N SER A 193 2.18 -104.67 57.78
CA SER A 193 1.74 -105.35 59.01
C SER A 193 1.37 -106.83 58.81
N LEU A 194 1.00 -107.24 57.59
CA LEU A 194 0.72 -108.64 57.24
C LEU A 194 2.00 -109.44 56.98
N LEU A 195 3.06 -108.80 56.47
CA LEU A 195 4.34 -109.45 56.17
C LEU A 195 5.23 -109.71 57.39
N VAL A 196 5.00 -109.00 58.50
CA VAL A 196 5.82 -109.10 59.74
C VAL A 196 5.19 -110.06 60.77
N LYS A 197 4.08 -110.74 60.42
CA LYS A 197 3.51 -111.86 61.19
C LYS A 197 4.11 -113.19 60.77
#